data_AF-A0A6I3UV50-F1
#
_entry.id   AF-A0A6I3UV50-F1
#
_cell.length_a   1.000
_cell.length_b   1.000
_cell.length_c   1.000
_cell.angle_alpha   90.00
_cell.angle_beta   90.00
_cell.angle_gamma   90.00
#
_symmetry.space_group_name_H-M   'P 1'
#
loop_
_entity.id
_entity.type
_entity.pdbx_description
1 polymer ?
#
loop_
_entity_poly.entity_id
_entity_poly.type
_entity_poly.pdbx_seq_one_letter_code
_entity_poly.pdbx_strand_id
1 'polypeptide(L)'
;KELDLSYDLFSTDAVTLDELQSRTIALRSRKDEKGLKLHFQEFSNLIIWSTLNKGSFIAFEPWSGLSTSLEEGDHLEDKTNVRLLEPGQVDQIGFDIEIF
;
A
#
# COMPACT_ATOMS: atom_id res chain seq x y z
N LYS A 1 16.01 3.16 -1.39
CA LYS A 1 16.22 1.97 -0.53
C LYS A 1 15.66 0.77 -1.29
N GLU A 2 16.25 -0.41 -1.15
CA GLU A 2 15.80 -1.64 -1.82
C GLU A 2 15.41 -2.68 -0.76
N LEU A 3 14.45 -3.54 -1.11
CA LEU A 3 13.97 -4.65 -0.28
C LEU A 3 13.88 -5.90 -1.17
N ASP A 4 14.60 -6.95 -0.79
CA ASP A 4 14.51 -8.23 -1.47
C ASP A 4 13.23 -8.96 -1.07
N LEU A 5 12.44 -9.35 -2.07
CA LEU A 5 11.17 -10.04 -1.85
C LEU A 5 11.41 -11.51 -1.48
N SER A 6 10.83 -11.92 -0.36
CA SER A 6 10.73 -13.30 0.10
C SER A 6 9.31 -13.56 0.58
N TYR A 7 8.81 -14.79 0.43
CA TYR A 7 7.52 -15.19 1.01
C TYR A 7 7.49 -15.04 2.54
N ASP A 8 8.64 -15.12 3.20
CA ASP A 8 8.71 -15.00 4.66
C ASP A 8 8.34 -13.60 5.16
N LEU A 9 8.46 -12.56 4.30
CA LEU A 9 7.98 -11.20 4.60
C LEU A 9 6.48 -11.15 4.92
N PHE A 10 5.71 -12.11 4.39
CA PHE A 10 4.26 -12.15 4.49
C PHE A 10 3.77 -13.34 5.34
N SER A 11 4.67 -13.94 6.12
CA SER A 11 4.37 -15.15 6.90
C SER A 11 3.41 -14.93 8.07
N THR A 12 3.30 -13.68 8.56
CA THR A 12 2.36 -13.29 9.61
C THR A 12 1.13 -12.63 9.01
N ASP A 13 1.31 -11.55 8.25
CA ASP A 13 0.25 -10.81 7.59
C ASP A 13 0.85 -9.93 6.47
N ALA A 14 0.02 -9.08 5.86
CA ALA A 14 0.45 -7.98 5.01
C ALA A 14 1.41 -7.03 5.75
N VAL A 15 2.31 -6.38 4.99
CA VAL A 15 3.23 -5.38 5.52
C VAL A 15 2.71 -3.99 5.15
N THR A 16 2.47 -3.16 6.17
CA THR A 16 2.12 -1.75 6.00
C THR A 16 3.37 -0.90 5.91
N LEU A 17 3.44 -0.05 4.89
CA LEU A 17 4.48 0.95 4.67
C LEU A 17 3.86 2.35 4.75
N ASP A 18 3.78 2.90 5.95
CA ASP A 18 3.15 4.17 6.31
C ASP A 18 4.16 5.34 6.42
N GLU A 19 5.43 5.05 6.73
CA GLU A 19 6.48 6.06 6.88
C GLU A 19 7.35 6.30 5.62
N LEU A 20 6.93 5.80 4.45
CA LEU A 20 7.70 6.00 3.22
C LEU A 20 7.81 7.48 2.87
N GLN A 21 9.04 7.95 2.67
CA GLN A 21 9.32 9.32 2.22
C GLN A 21 9.04 9.51 0.72
N SER A 22 9.11 8.42 -0.06
CA SER A 22 8.75 8.38 -1.48
C SER A 22 7.34 7.83 -1.66
N ARG A 23 6.55 8.44 -2.54
CA ARG A 23 5.24 7.92 -3.00
C ARG A 23 5.34 7.25 -4.37
N THR A 24 6.49 6.66 -4.64
CA THR A 24 6.72 5.82 -5.80
C THR A 24 7.58 4.63 -5.39
N ILE A 25 7.12 3.43 -5.77
CA ILE A 25 7.88 2.18 -5.64
C ILE A 25 8.05 1.52 -7.00
N ALA A 26 9.05 0.66 -7.13
CA ALA A 26 9.24 -0.14 -8.33
C ALA A 26 9.41 -1.61 -7.95
N LEU A 27 8.70 -2.49 -8.66
CA LEU A 27 8.98 -3.92 -8.68
C LEU A 27 9.90 -4.21 -9.86
N ARG A 28 11.07 -4.82 -9.58
CA ARG A 28 12.10 -5.11 -10.58
C ARG A 28 12.58 -6.55 -10.48
N SER A 29 12.80 -7.16 -11.64
CA SER A 29 13.53 -8.41 -11.77
C SER A 29 15.04 -8.12 -11.73
N ARG A 30 15.83 -9.04 -11.14
CA ARG A 30 17.29 -9.05 -11.31
C ARG A 30 17.72 -9.82 -12.57
N LYS A 31 16.78 -10.47 -13.26
CA LYS A 31 17.05 -11.36 -14.40
C LYS A 31 16.84 -10.69 -15.75
N ASP A 32 16.07 -9.60 -15.77
CA ASP A 32 15.67 -8.88 -16.97
C ASP A 32 15.25 -7.46 -16.59
N GLU A 33 15.07 -6.59 -17.59
CA GLU A 33 14.78 -5.16 -17.38
C GLU A 33 13.30 -4.87 -17.11
N LYS A 34 12.42 -5.89 -17.15
CA LYS A 34 10.98 -5.68 -16.98
C LYS A 34 10.66 -5.31 -15.54
N GLY A 35 9.67 -4.45 -15.39
CA GLY A 35 9.15 -4.07 -14.09
C GLY A 35 7.90 -3.22 -14.19
N LEU A 36 7.47 -2.78 -13.02
CA LEU A 36 6.41 -1.78 -12.91
C LEU A 36 6.78 -0.76 -11.84
N LYS A 37 6.37 0.49 -12.04
CA LYS A 37 6.32 1.49 -10.97
C LYS A 37 4.88 1.75 -10.60
N LEU A 38 4.67 1.95 -9.32
CA LEU A 38 3.42 2.41 -8.76
C LEU A 38 3.63 3.81 -8.21
N HIS A 39 2.84 4.76 -8.68
CA HIS A 39 2.80 6.15 -8.24
C HIS A 39 1.53 6.35 -7.42
N PHE A 40 1.67 6.65 -6.13
CA PHE A 40 0.55 6.66 -5.18
C PHE A 40 0.59 7.91 -4.29
N GLN A 41 0.86 9.06 -4.90
CA GLN A 41 1.10 10.35 -4.23
C GLN A 41 -0.03 10.76 -3.26
N GLU A 42 -1.26 10.36 -3.58
CA GLU A 42 -2.46 10.74 -2.83
C GLU A 42 -2.80 9.76 -1.70
N PHE A 43 -2.02 8.70 -1.51
CA PHE A 43 -2.22 7.70 -0.48
C PHE A 43 -1.16 7.83 0.62
N SER A 44 -1.60 7.83 1.87
CA SER A 44 -0.72 7.89 3.04
C SER A 44 0.00 6.57 3.27
N ASN A 45 -0.61 5.44 2.89
CA ASN A 45 -0.11 4.10 3.19
C ASN A 45 0.03 3.28 1.91
N LEU A 46 1.02 2.39 1.91
CA LEU A 46 1.12 1.31 0.94
C LEU A 46 1.17 -0.01 1.67
N ILE A 47 0.21 -0.89 1.37
CA ILE A 47 0.17 -2.24 1.91
C ILE A 47 0.75 -3.18 0.85
N ILE A 48 1.68 -4.03 1.26
CA ILE A 48 2.28 -5.04 0.39
C ILE A 48 2.01 -6.43 0.96
N TRP A 49 1.52 -7.35 0.13
CA TRP A 49 1.27 -8.72 0.56
C TRP A 49 1.41 -9.74 -0.56
N SER A 50 1.63 -10.99 -0.18
CA SER A 50 1.54 -12.15 -1.08
C SER A 50 0.90 -13.31 -0.32
N THR A 51 0.43 -14.30 -1.07
CA THR A 51 -0.27 -15.45 -0.50
C THR A 51 0.68 -16.39 0.27
N LEU A 52 0.20 -16.93 1.38
CA LEU A 52 0.93 -17.93 2.18
C LEU A 52 1.21 -19.23 1.42
N ASN A 53 0.42 -19.54 0.39
CA ASN A 53 0.64 -20.74 -0.44
C ASN A 53 1.75 -20.57 -1.50
N LYS A 54 2.49 -19.45 -1.46
CA LYS A 54 3.61 -19.14 -2.37
C LYS A 54 3.21 -19.04 -3.84
N GLY A 55 1.99 -18.59 -4.11
CA GLY A 55 1.55 -18.17 -5.44
C GLY A 55 2.43 -17.07 -6.02
N SER A 56 2.62 -17.10 -7.34
CA SER A 56 3.57 -16.23 -8.05
C SER A 56 2.99 -14.84 -8.34
N PHE A 57 2.60 -14.12 -7.30
CA PHE A 57 2.20 -12.72 -7.39
C PHE A 57 2.54 -11.97 -6.08
N ILE A 58 2.55 -10.65 -6.18
CA ILE A 58 2.58 -9.72 -5.05
C ILE A 58 1.52 -8.65 -5.31
N ALA A 59 0.81 -8.25 -4.27
CA ALA A 59 -0.12 -7.14 -4.31
C ALA A 59 0.56 -5.88 -3.75
N PHE A 60 0.30 -4.76 -4.42
CA PHE A 60 0.62 -3.42 -3.94
C PHE A 60 -0.67 -2.64 -3.84
N GLU A 61 -1.04 -2.25 -2.63
CA GLU A 61 -2.34 -1.66 -2.34
C GLU A 61 -2.16 -0.26 -1.75
N PRO A 62 -2.29 0.80 -2.56
CA PRO A 62 -2.37 2.16 -2.06
C PRO A 62 -3.63 2.34 -1.21
N TRP A 63 -3.46 2.65 0.08
CA TRP A 63 -4.59 2.81 1.00
C TRP A 63 -4.61 4.22 1.58
N SER A 64 -5.79 4.85 1.51
CA SER A 64 -6.03 6.19 2.05
C SER A 64 -6.52 6.17 3.50
N GLY A 65 -6.66 4.97 4.08
CA GLY A 65 -7.04 4.69 5.46
C GLY A 65 -6.34 3.41 5.92
N LEU A 66 -6.57 2.97 7.16
CA LEU A 66 -5.99 1.74 7.69
C LEU A 66 -7.08 0.83 8.26
N SER A 67 -6.74 -0.44 8.46
CA SER A 67 -7.51 -1.34 9.30
C SER A 67 -7.57 -0.78 10.73
N THR A 68 -8.64 -1.09 11.46
CA THR A 68 -8.79 -0.63 12.85
C THR A 68 -7.62 -1.10 13.70
N SER A 69 -6.94 -0.15 14.34
CA SER A 69 -5.88 -0.43 15.32
C SER A 69 -6.48 -1.00 16.61
N LEU A 70 -5.68 -1.78 17.34
CA LEU A 70 -6.02 -2.20 18.71
C LEU A 70 -6.13 -1.02 19.68
N GLU A 71 -5.58 0.14 19.31
CA GLU A 71 -5.60 1.38 20.09
C GLU A 71 -6.78 2.31 19.74
N GLU A 72 -7.59 1.95 18.74
CA GLU A 72 -8.73 2.75 18.27
C GLU A 72 -10.06 2.20 18.76
N GLY A 73 -11.00 3.10 19.08
CA GLY A 73 -12.39 2.75 19.41
C GLY A 73 -13.28 2.60 18.18
N ASP A 74 -14.61 2.56 18.37
CA ASP A 74 -15.58 2.36 17.29
C ASP A 74 -16.03 3.66 16.60
N HIS A 75 -15.57 4.82 17.07
CA HIS A 75 -15.86 6.12 16.49
C HIS A 75 -15.09 6.30 15.19
N LEU A 76 -15.81 6.54 14.09
CA LEU A 76 -15.22 6.66 12.75
C LEU A 76 -14.30 7.88 12.67
N GLU A 77 -14.73 8.99 13.27
CA GLU A 77 -14.02 10.26 13.33
C GLU A 77 -12.66 10.20 14.01
N ASP A 78 -12.45 9.20 14.88
CA ASP A 78 -11.21 9.01 15.62
C ASP A 78 -10.23 8.07 14.88
N LYS A 79 -10.65 7.44 13.76
CA LYS A 79 -9.82 6.48 13.03
C LYS A 79 -8.66 7.17 12.31
N THR A 80 -7.48 6.59 12.42
CA THR A 80 -6.27 7.09 11.77
C THR A 80 -6.46 7.13 10.26
N ASN A 81 -6.04 8.24 9.65
CA ASN A 81 -6.16 8.50 8.21
C ASN A 81 -7.60 8.49 7.67
N VAL A 82 -8.64 8.57 8.52
CA VAL A 82 -10.02 8.70 8.03
C VAL A 82 -10.19 9.99 7.24
N ARG A 83 -10.94 9.92 6.15
CA ARG A 83 -11.28 11.08 5.30
C ARG A 83 -12.76 11.38 5.49
N LEU A 84 -13.05 12.46 6.22
CA LEU A 84 -14.41 12.95 6.43
C LEU A 84 -14.73 13.98 5.35
N LEU A 85 -15.91 13.86 4.74
CA LEU A 85 -16.40 14.78 3.72
C LEU A 85 -17.69 15.44 4.20
N GLU A 86 -17.75 16.75 4.02
CA GLU A 86 -18.97 17.51 4.31
C GLU A 86 -20.07 17.24 3.27
N PRO A 87 -21.35 17.53 3.58
CA PRO A 87 -22.44 17.39 2.63
C PRO A 87 -22.16 18.13 1.30
N GLY A 88 -22.15 17.39 0.20
CA GLY A 88 -21.89 17.92 -1.14
C GLY A 88 -20.40 18.03 -1.52
N GLN A 89 -19.48 17.71 -0.61
CA GLN A 89 -18.06 17.66 -0.92
C GLN A 89 -17.72 16.40 -1.74
N VAL A 90 -16.80 16.55 -2.68
CA VAL A 90 -16.24 15.46 -3.48
C VAL A 90 -14.74 15.43 -3.24
N ASP A 91 -14.22 14.22 -3.10
CA ASP A 91 -12.79 13.96 -2.97
C ASP A 91 -12.42 12.84 -3.94
N GLN A 92 -11.32 13.02 -4.65
CA GLN A 92 -10.86 12.11 -5.69
C GLN A 92 -9.40 11.80 -5.42
N ILE A 93 -9.10 10.51 -5.36
CA ILE A 93 -7.73 10.02 -5.29
C ILE A 93 -7.53 8.89 -6.29
N GLY A 94 -6.31 8.73 -6.76
CA GLY A 94 -5.90 7.79 -7.78
C GLY A 94 -4.42 7.49 -7.71
N PHE A 95 -4.04 6.40 -8.35
CA PHE A 95 -2.67 5.96 -8.50
C PHE A 95 -2.42 5.60 -9.96
N ASP A 96 -1.17 5.71 -10.38
CA ASP A 96 -0.75 5.34 -11.72
C ASP A 96 0.19 4.15 -11.67
N ILE A 97 0.10 3.31 -12.70
CA ILE A 97 1.01 2.20 -12.92
C ILE A 97 1.75 2.44 -14.24
N GLU A 98 3.08 2.54 -14.14
CA GLU A 98 3.98 2.56 -15.30
C GLU A 98 4.57 1.16 -15.48
N ILE A 99 4.52 0.62 -16.69
CA ILE A 99 5.15 -0.66 -17.07
C ILE A 99 6.39 -0.35 -17.91
N PHE A 100 7.51 -0.99 -17.60
CA PHE A 100 8.76 -0.88 -18.35
C PHE A 100 9.43 -2.24 -18.55
#